data_AF-A0A1Y5HI56-F1
#
_entry.id   AF-A0A1Y5HI56-F1
#
_cell.length_a   1.000
_cell.length_b   1.000
_cell.length_c   1.000
_cell.angle_alpha   90.00
_cell.angle_beta   90.00
_cell.angle_gamma   90.00
#
_symmetry.space_group_name_H-M   'P 1'
#
loop_
_entity.id
_entity.type
_entity.pdbx_description
1 polymer ?
#
loop_
_entity_poly.entity_id
_entity_poly.type
_entity_poly.pdbx_seq_one_letter_code
_entity_poly.pdbx_strand_id
1 'polypeptide(L)'
;MVITVKTKIPKPSKKTFSVSGIDIGTLESALDKKTSWGSYTAAPVFSAKFDKSKKVTEITVALKPAVNLPKWTEYAKSTKKRQAEWDRMLKALESYLSNLHALMLEAVAKFAAAIKDKDLDKAGLAVETKAAKSAFAKAVADYASKTSNGNTVGVSLEYIDPDPASFKKTIPAPKSSTYTVAGKTIEAVFNALQKRAFWGRYRSNAKYKATFQLDGHVDVFTLTTKPTIIMPKWKDYSKGNKGQKGTWDSMWKKLNTHENNHHGIFKTCVADLETSLTSTDILEGDLAKFWTDETKDWQDQQDTYDTKSGHGVKEGVELDASFDP
;
A
#
# COMPACT_ATOMS: atom_id res chain seq x y z
N MET A 1 11.05 -46.87 48.69
CA MET A 1 9.60 -46.68 48.42
C MET A 1 9.51 -45.91 47.12
N VAL A 2 8.66 -46.32 46.16
CA VAL A 2 8.58 -45.62 44.86
C VAL A 2 7.51 -44.53 44.96
N ILE A 3 7.90 -43.26 44.78
CA ILE A 3 6.97 -42.13 44.71
C ILE A 3 6.26 -42.15 43.37
N THR A 4 4.92 -42.19 43.38
CA THR A 4 4.11 -42.06 42.17
C THR A 4 3.97 -40.59 41.78
N VAL A 5 4.36 -40.21 40.56
CA VAL A 5 4.17 -38.84 40.06
C VAL A 5 3.04 -38.79 39.04
N LYS A 6 2.01 -37.98 39.32
CA LYS A 6 0.86 -37.72 38.44
C LYS A 6 0.97 -36.32 37.85
N THR A 7 0.57 -36.16 36.59
CA THR A 7 0.52 -34.86 35.93
C THR A 7 -0.92 -34.47 35.57
N LYS A 8 -1.24 -33.19 35.75
CA LYS A 8 -2.50 -32.57 35.29
C LYS A 8 -2.15 -31.33 34.47
N ILE A 9 -1.82 -31.56 33.21
CA ILE A 9 -1.29 -30.53 32.30
C ILE A 9 -2.15 -30.52 31.04
N PRO A 10 -3.12 -29.59 30.91
CA PRO A 10 -3.89 -29.45 29.70
C PRO A 10 -3.07 -28.74 28.61
N LYS A 11 -3.60 -28.71 27.38
CA LYS A 11 -3.08 -27.83 26.33
C LYS A 11 -3.17 -26.35 26.77
N PRO A 12 -2.26 -25.46 26.34
CA PRO A 12 -2.32 -24.05 26.67
C PRO A 12 -3.65 -23.42 26.24
N SER A 13 -4.31 -22.69 27.14
CA SER A 13 -5.46 -21.85 26.75
C SER A 13 -4.99 -20.66 25.92
N LYS A 14 -5.66 -20.37 24.80
CA LYS A 14 -5.35 -19.20 23.98
C LYS A 14 -6.06 -17.95 24.50
N LYS A 15 -5.31 -16.89 24.72
CA LYS A 15 -5.79 -15.52 24.99
C LYS A 15 -5.27 -14.59 23.91
N THR A 16 -5.95 -13.46 23.72
CA THR A 16 -5.53 -12.44 22.76
C THR A 16 -5.50 -11.07 23.38
N PHE A 17 -4.62 -10.20 22.87
CA PHE A 17 -4.63 -8.77 23.16
C PHE A 17 -4.62 -7.98 21.87
N SER A 18 -5.30 -6.83 21.84
CA SER A 18 -5.37 -5.99 20.65
C SER A 18 -4.08 -5.20 20.46
N VAL A 19 -3.68 -5.04 19.19
CA VAL A 19 -2.62 -4.14 18.74
C VAL A 19 -3.11 -3.38 17.51
N SER A 20 -2.74 -2.11 17.40
CA SER A 20 -3.16 -1.23 16.31
C SER A 20 -1.96 -0.69 15.56
N GLY A 21 -2.08 -0.61 14.24
CA GLY A 21 -1.05 -0.14 13.31
C GLY A 21 -1.60 -0.12 11.90
N ILE A 22 -1.45 0.99 11.19
CA ILE A 22 -2.00 1.15 9.83
C ILE A 22 -1.09 0.52 8.75
N ASP A 23 0.20 0.41 9.08
CA ASP A 23 1.25 -0.20 8.29
C ASP A 23 2.11 -1.15 9.18
N ILE A 24 3.09 -1.82 8.57
CA ILE A 24 3.94 -2.77 9.29
C ILE A 24 4.85 -2.08 10.32
N GLY A 25 5.40 -0.90 10.02
CA GLY A 25 6.31 -0.20 10.94
C GLY A 25 5.60 0.31 12.20
N THR A 26 4.38 0.83 12.05
CA THR A 26 3.52 1.25 13.17
C THR A 26 3.04 0.05 13.99
N LEU A 27 2.79 -1.09 13.34
CA LEU A 27 2.43 -2.33 14.00
C LEU A 27 3.60 -2.90 14.82
N GLU A 28 4.80 -2.94 14.26
CA GLU A 28 6.03 -3.32 14.96
C GLU A 28 6.27 -2.42 16.18
N SER A 29 6.20 -1.10 15.98
CA SER A 29 6.32 -0.12 17.07
C SER A 29 5.26 -0.31 18.17
N ALA A 30 4.05 -0.73 17.82
CA ALA A 30 2.99 -1.00 18.78
C ALA A 30 3.20 -2.32 19.55
N LEU A 31 3.78 -3.32 18.90
CA LEU A 31 4.20 -4.58 19.53
C LEU A 31 5.40 -4.38 20.47
N ASP A 32 6.37 -3.57 20.08
CA ASP A 32 7.59 -3.28 20.86
C ASP A 32 7.33 -2.48 22.14
N LYS A 33 6.21 -1.76 22.21
CA LYS A 33 5.73 -1.15 23.47
C LYS A 33 5.29 -2.20 24.49
N LYS A 34 5.15 -3.46 24.10
CA LYS A 34 4.90 -4.58 25.01
C LYS A 34 6.22 -5.21 25.43
N THR A 35 6.22 -5.81 26.62
CA THR A 35 7.38 -6.58 27.11
C THR A 35 7.70 -7.81 26.25
N SER A 36 6.75 -8.27 25.43
CA SER A 36 6.90 -9.32 24.42
C SER A 36 5.74 -9.26 23.43
N TRP A 37 5.96 -9.69 22.19
CA TRP A 37 4.92 -9.76 21.15
C TRP A 37 3.89 -10.87 21.42
N GLY A 38 4.24 -11.84 22.26
CA GLY A 38 3.34 -12.83 22.83
C GLY A 38 3.99 -13.49 24.05
N SER A 39 3.17 -14.09 24.92
CA SER A 39 3.67 -14.66 26.17
C SER A 39 3.16 -16.07 26.43
N TYR A 40 4.00 -16.88 27.06
CA TYR A 40 3.67 -18.19 27.61
C TYR A 40 3.74 -18.13 29.14
N THR A 41 2.69 -18.59 29.81
CA THR A 41 2.64 -18.66 31.27
C THR A 41 2.20 -20.04 31.70
N ALA A 42 2.93 -20.65 32.63
CA ALA A 42 2.57 -21.92 33.22
C ALA A 42 3.15 -22.03 34.63
N ALA A 43 2.32 -21.70 35.63
CA ALA A 43 2.72 -21.80 37.03
C ALA A 43 2.44 -23.22 37.55
N PRO A 44 3.45 -23.98 38.01
CA PRO A 44 3.25 -25.31 38.57
C PRO A 44 2.70 -25.26 40.00
N VAL A 45 1.70 -26.09 40.26
CA VAL A 45 1.13 -26.35 41.57
C VAL A 45 1.44 -27.80 41.93
N PHE A 46 2.02 -28.00 43.11
CA PHE A 46 2.37 -29.32 43.63
C PHE A 46 1.41 -29.68 44.77
N SER A 47 0.88 -30.89 44.74
CA SER A 47 0.21 -31.52 45.88
C SER A 47 0.76 -32.91 46.11
N ALA A 48 0.68 -33.42 47.34
CA ALA A 48 1.25 -34.71 47.70
C ALA A 48 0.38 -35.49 48.68
N LYS A 49 0.53 -36.82 48.65
CA LYS A 49 -0.01 -37.75 49.65
C LYS A 49 1.13 -38.33 50.46
N PHE A 50 0.83 -38.63 51.72
CA PHE A 50 1.80 -39.17 52.68
C PHE A 50 1.28 -40.49 53.26
N ASP A 51 2.18 -41.41 53.54
CA ASP A 51 1.85 -42.62 54.29
C ASP A 51 1.74 -42.36 55.80
N LYS A 52 1.51 -43.43 56.56
CA LYS A 52 1.42 -43.38 58.04
C LYS A 52 2.74 -42.94 58.69
N SER A 53 3.88 -43.14 58.01
CA SER A 53 5.22 -42.73 58.44
C SER A 53 5.57 -41.29 58.02
N LYS A 54 4.59 -40.54 57.49
CA LYS A 54 4.75 -39.17 56.96
C LYS A 54 5.72 -39.07 55.78
N LYS A 55 5.94 -40.18 55.06
CA LYS A 55 6.74 -40.22 53.83
C LYS A 55 5.85 -40.02 52.62
N VAL A 56 6.38 -39.32 51.61
CA VAL A 56 5.66 -39.02 50.37
C VAL A 56 5.44 -40.32 49.58
N THR A 57 4.20 -40.54 49.14
CA THR A 57 3.83 -41.71 48.32
C THR A 57 3.36 -41.32 46.92
N GLU A 58 2.78 -40.12 46.79
CA GLU A 58 2.28 -39.59 45.54
C GLU A 58 2.54 -38.09 45.47
N ILE A 59 2.99 -37.60 44.31
CA ILE A 59 3.07 -36.17 43.98
C ILE A 59 2.20 -35.93 42.75
N THR A 60 1.35 -34.90 42.79
CA THR A 60 0.66 -34.38 41.61
C THR A 60 1.28 -33.05 41.20
N VAL A 61 1.70 -32.94 39.94
CA VAL A 61 2.13 -31.69 39.31
C VAL A 61 1.00 -31.19 38.41
N ALA A 62 0.38 -30.07 38.77
CA ALA A 62 -0.68 -29.43 37.99
C ALA A 62 -0.17 -28.14 37.37
N LEU A 63 -0.48 -27.90 36.10
CA LEU A 63 -0.20 -26.65 35.41
C LEU A 63 -1.48 -26.11 34.76
N LYS A 64 -1.59 -24.78 34.67
CA LYS A 64 -2.61 -24.10 33.88
C LYS A 64 -1.92 -23.25 32.80
N PRO A 65 -1.40 -23.90 31.74
CA PRO A 65 -0.68 -23.18 30.70
C PRO A 65 -1.61 -22.23 29.95
N ALA A 66 -1.12 -21.03 29.64
CA ALA A 66 -1.80 -20.06 28.81
C ALA A 66 -0.81 -19.39 27.86
N VAL A 67 -1.25 -19.14 26.63
CA VAL A 67 -0.56 -18.33 25.64
C VAL A 67 -1.35 -17.06 25.36
N ASN A 68 -0.67 -15.92 25.23
CA ASN A 68 -1.28 -14.65 24.87
C ASN A 68 -0.73 -14.18 23.51
N LEU A 69 -1.59 -14.05 22.52
CA LEU A 69 -1.24 -13.71 21.14
C LEU A 69 -1.75 -12.30 20.76
N PRO A 70 -1.04 -11.58 19.90
CA PRO A 70 -1.51 -10.28 19.45
C PRO A 70 -2.63 -10.47 18.43
N LYS A 71 -3.56 -9.51 18.39
CA LYS A 71 -4.66 -9.42 17.42
C LYS A 71 -4.62 -8.03 16.79
N TRP A 72 -4.29 -7.98 15.51
CA TRP A 72 -4.22 -6.74 14.75
C TRP A 72 -5.62 -6.19 14.43
N THR A 73 -5.91 -4.97 14.88
CA THR A 73 -7.23 -4.35 14.72
C THR A 73 -7.55 -3.94 13.29
N GLU A 74 -6.55 -3.56 12.50
CA GLU A 74 -6.72 -3.13 11.10
C GLU A 74 -6.53 -4.27 10.08
N TYR A 75 -6.30 -5.51 10.52
CA TYR A 75 -6.00 -6.66 9.63
C TYR A 75 -6.92 -6.73 8.41
N ALA A 76 -8.24 -6.69 8.62
CA ALA A 76 -9.24 -6.81 7.54
C ALA A 76 -9.24 -5.63 6.55
N LYS A 77 -8.71 -4.47 6.95
CA LYS A 77 -8.58 -3.26 6.13
C LYS A 77 -7.20 -3.13 5.48
N SER A 78 -6.25 -3.96 5.90
CA SER A 78 -4.89 -3.92 5.35
C SER A 78 -4.78 -4.62 4.01
N THR A 79 -3.65 -4.41 3.35
CA THR A 79 -3.34 -5.01 2.05
C THR A 79 -3.09 -6.51 2.18
N LYS A 80 -3.21 -7.24 1.07
CA LYS A 80 -3.00 -8.70 1.07
C LYS A 80 -1.57 -9.09 1.42
N LYS A 81 -0.59 -8.31 1.00
CA LYS A 81 0.83 -8.54 1.34
C LYS A 81 1.07 -8.37 2.84
N ARG A 82 0.53 -7.29 3.43
CA ARG A 82 0.63 -7.04 4.87
C ARG A 82 -0.12 -8.07 5.71
N GLN A 83 -1.29 -8.52 5.27
CA GLN A 83 -2.02 -9.64 5.89
C GLN A 83 -1.19 -10.93 5.88
N ALA A 84 -0.58 -11.27 4.74
CA ALA A 84 0.26 -12.47 4.63
C ALA A 84 1.48 -12.41 5.54
N GLU A 85 2.12 -11.25 5.64
CA GLU A 85 3.26 -11.03 6.53
C GLU A 85 2.87 -11.14 8.01
N TRP A 86 1.73 -10.55 8.39
CA TRP A 86 1.15 -10.74 9.72
C TRP A 86 0.89 -12.23 10.04
N ASP A 87 0.30 -12.96 9.10
CA ASP A 87 -0.03 -14.38 9.29
C ASP A 87 1.24 -15.24 9.40
N ARG A 88 2.30 -14.92 8.65
CA ARG A 88 3.63 -15.55 8.76
C ARG A 88 4.20 -15.34 10.16
N MET A 89 4.26 -14.09 10.62
CA MET A 89 4.76 -13.74 11.96
C MET A 89 3.94 -14.42 13.05
N LEU A 90 2.60 -14.40 12.96
CA LEU A 90 1.72 -15.00 13.96
C LEU A 90 1.93 -16.52 14.06
N LYS A 91 2.11 -17.19 12.92
CA LYS A 91 2.43 -18.63 12.88
C LYS A 91 3.79 -18.95 13.50
N ALA A 92 4.81 -18.11 13.26
CA ALA A 92 6.10 -18.22 13.91
C ALA A 92 5.98 -18.05 15.43
N LEU A 93 5.17 -17.08 15.88
CA LEU A 93 4.92 -16.83 17.29
C LEU A 93 4.19 -18.01 17.95
N GLU A 94 3.16 -18.56 17.31
CA GLU A 94 2.47 -19.77 17.81
C GLU A 94 3.41 -20.96 17.95
N SER A 95 4.33 -21.13 16.99
CA SER A 95 5.36 -22.19 17.01
C SER A 95 6.35 -21.96 18.15
N TYR A 96 6.84 -20.73 18.32
CA TYR A 96 7.72 -20.33 19.42
C TYR A 96 7.09 -20.61 20.79
N LEU A 97 5.83 -20.20 21.00
CA LEU A 97 5.11 -20.43 22.26
C LEU A 97 4.80 -21.93 22.50
N SER A 98 4.60 -22.70 21.43
CA SER A 98 4.43 -24.16 21.52
C SER A 98 5.73 -24.84 21.97
N ASN A 99 6.89 -24.38 21.50
CA ASN A 99 8.20 -24.89 21.94
C ASN A 99 8.46 -24.58 23.42
N LEU A 100 8.07 -23.40 23.90
CA LEU A 100 8.11 -23.09 25.34
C LEU A 100 7.25 -24.04 26.18
N HIS A 101 6.08 -24.41 25.67
CA HIS A 101 5.24 -25.41 26.32
C HIS A 101 5.88 -26.80 26.33
N ALA A 102 6.48 -27.24 25.22
CA ALA A 102 7.19 -28.50 25.13
C ALA A 102 8.35 -28.59 26.14
N LEU A 103 9.14 -27.51 26.27
CA LEU A 103 10.23 -27.43 27.25
C LEU A 103 9.73 -27.49 28.70
N MET A 104 8.58 -26.89 28.99
CA MET A 104 7.95 -27.02 30.30
C MET A 104 7.54 -28.48 30.58
N LEU A 105 6.98 -29.18 29.59
CA LEU A 105 6.63 -30.61 29.73
C LEU A 105 7.88 -31.47 29.96
N GLU A 106 8.96 -31.20 29.23
CA GLU A 106 10.24 -31.90 29.41
C GLU A 106 10.82 -31.65 30.81
N ALA A 107 10.76 -30.42 31.31
CA ALA A 107 11.21 -30.08 32.65
C ALA A 107 10.40 -30.81 33.74
N VAL A 108 9.07 -30.91 33.57
CA VAL A 108 8.21 -31.70 34.48
C VAL A 108 8.57 -33.20 34.42
N ALA A 109 8.85 -33.75 33.24
CA ALA A 109 9.26 -35.14 33.10
C ALA A 109 10.61 -35.41 33.80
N LYS A 110 11.58 -34.50 33.66
CA LYS A 110 12.87 -34.59 34.38
C LYS A 110 12.68 -34.54 35.90
N PHE A 111 11.81 -33.66 36.40
CA PHE A 111 11.46 -33.64 37.83
C PHE A 111 10.82 -34.96 38.28
N ALA A 112 9.87 -35.50 37.51
CA ALA A 112 9.20 -36.75 37.83
C ALA A 112 10.19 -37.93 37.92
N ALA A 113 11.14 -38.00 36.98
CA ALA A 113 12.20 -39.00 37.00
C ALA A 113 13.13 -38.84 38.21
N ALA A 114 13.53 -37.60 38.52
CA ALA A 114 14.48 -37.32 39.60
C ALA A 114 13.92 -37.61 41.01
N ILE A 115 12.60 -37.60 41.19
CA ILE A 115 11.96 -37.76 42.51
C ILE A 115 11.44 -39.17 42.78
N LYS A 116 11.28 -40.00 41.75
CA LYS A 116 10.60 -41.30 41.82
C LYS A 116 11.20 -42.26 42.86
N ASP A 117 12.52 -42.23 43.02
CA ASP A 117 13.25 -43.15 43.91
C ASP A 117 13.73 -42.49 45.21
N LYS A 118 13.35 -41.22 45.45
CA LYS A 118 13.71 -40.50 46.67
C LYS A 118 12.82 -40.93 47.84
N ASP A 119 13.40 -40.96 49.04
CA ASP A 119 12.63 -41.07 50.29
C ASP A 119 12.46 -39.68 50.91
N LEU A 120 11.28 -39.09 50.73
CA LEU A 120 11.01 -37.71 51.13
C LEU A 120 9.95 -37.63 52.21
N ASP A 121 10.17 -36.73 53.16
CA ASP A 121 9.12 -36.21 54.04
C ASP A 121 8.60 -34.86 53.51
N LYS A 122 7.79 -34.17 54.32
CA LYS A 122 7.26 -32.84 53.96
C LYS A 122 8.34 -31.78 53.73
N ALA A 123 9.43 -31.81 54.50
CA ALA A 123 10.51 -30.83 54.39
C ALA A 123 11.35 -31.10 53.14
N GLY A 124 11.71 -32.36 52.90
CA GLY A 124 12.39 -32.79 51.68
C GLY A 124 11.58 -32.44 50.43
N LEU A 125 10.28 -32.70 50.42
CA LEU A 125 9.40 -32.33 49.31
C LEU A 125 9.38 -30.81 49.06
N ALA A 126 9.39 -29.98 50.11
CA ALA A 126 9.39 -28.53 49.96
C ALA A 126 10.67 -28.03 49.26
N VAL A 127 11.83 -28.64 49.56
CA VAL A 127 13.10 -28.33 48.90
C VAL A 127 13.04 -28.73 47.42
N GLU A 128 12.61 -29.95 47.12
CA GLU A 128 12.54 -30.46 45.74
C GLU A 128 11.56 -29.66 44.87
N THR A 129 10.38 -29.33 45.41
CA THR A 129 9.37 -28.56 44.66
C THR A 129 9.79 -27.10 44.46
N LYS A 130 10.55 -26.50 45.39
CA LYS A 130 11.17 -25.18 45.19
C LYS A 130 12.21 -25.23 44.08
N ALA A 131 13.09 -26.23 44.09
CA ALA A 131 14.09 -26.41 43.04
C ALA A 131 13.44 -26.66 41.67
N ALA A 132 12.38 -27.47 41.62
CA ALA A 132 11.62 -27.73 40.40
C ALA A 132 11.00 -26.46 39.82
N LYS A 133 10.38 -25.60 40.65
CA LYS A 133 9.84 -24.30 40.20
C LYS A 133 10.91 -23.43 39.54
N SER A 134 12.09 -23.34 40.15
CA SER A 134 13.22 -22.60 39.59
C SER A 134 13.71 -23.21 38.28
N ALA A 135 13.83 -24.54 38.20
CA ALA A 135 14.25 -25.24 36.99
C ALA A 135 13.25 -25.05 35.84
N PHE A 136 11.95 -25.08 36.13
CA PHE A 136 10.89 -24.87 35.14
C PHE A 136 10.92 -23.45 34.58
N ALA A 137 11.07 -22.45 35.46
CA ALA A 137 11.22 -21.05 35.05
C ALA A 137 12.49 -20.85 34.21
N LYS A 138 13.60 -21.48 34.61
CA LYS A 138 14.88 -21.42 33.89
C LYS A 138 14.78 -22.04 32.49
N ALA A 139 14.13 -23.19 32.33
CA ALA A 139 13.98 -23.84 31.02
C ALA A 139 13.28 -22.94 30.00
N VAL A 140 12.24 -22.22 30.43
CA VAL A 140 11.51 -21.24 29.61
C VAL A 140 12.39 -20.02 29.32
N ALA A 141 13.05 -19.47 30.33
CA ALA A 141 13.90 -18.28 30.18
C ALA A 141 15.13 -18.53 29.28
N ASP A 142 15.78 -19.68 29.41
CA ASP A 142 16.95 -20.05 28.60
C ASP A 142 16.58 -20.16 27.11
N TYR A 143 15.41 -20.70 26.78
CA TYR A 143 14.94 -20.75 25.38
C TYR A 143 14.54 -19.38 24.84
N ALA A 144 13.83 -18.58 25.64
CA ALA A 144 13.50 -17.21 25.27
C ALA A 144 14.76 -16.38 24.96
N SER A 145 15.79 -16.49 25.81
CA SER A 145 17.08 -15.83 25.59
C SER A 145 17.79 -16.33 24.32
N LYS A 146 17.90 -17.64 24.12
CA LYS A 146 18.58 -18.23 22.94
C LYS A 146 17.93 -17.87 21.61
N THR A 147 16.63 -17.63 21.63
CA THR A 147 15.87 -17.31 20.42
C THR A 147 15.65 -15.82 20.21
N SER A 148 16.25 -14.97 21.07
CA SER A 148 15.99 -13.52 21.10
C SER A 148 14.49 -13.21 21.17
N ASN A 149 13.81 -13.84 22.12
CA ASN A 149 12.35 -13.79 22.31
C ASN A 149 11.54 -14.19 21.06
N GLY A 150 12.10 -15.09 20.24
CA GLY A 150 11.46 -15.61 19.04
C GLY A 150 11.94 -14.98 17.72
N ASN A 151 12.69 -13.87 17.75
CA ASN A 151 13.13 -13.19 16.53
C ASN A 151 13.92 -14.14 15.59
N THR A 152 14.87 -14.89 16.16
CA THR A 152 15.68 -15.87 15.39
C THR A 152 14.88 -17.04 14.78
N VAL A 153 13.62 -17.20 15.17
CA VAL A 153 12.70 -18.21 14.62
C VAL A 153 11.53 -17.56 13.86
N GLY A 154 11.70 -16.30 13.42
CA GLY A 154 10.77 -15.59 12.54
C GLY A 154 9.66 -14.82 13.25
N VAL A 155 9.73 -14.64 14.58
CA VAL A 155 8.86 -13.72 15.33
C VAL A 155 9.40 -12.29 15.17
N SER A 156 9.25 -11.78 13.96
CA SER A 156 9.62 -10.44 13.52
C SER A 156 8.64 -10.04 12.42
N LEU A 157 8.58 -8.75 12.08
CA LEU A 157 7.87 -8.28 10.89
C LEU A 157 8.90 -7.84 9.86
N GLU A 158 8.72 -8.28 8.63
CA GLU A 158 9.44 -7.76 7.48
C GLU A 158 8.74 -6.50 6.99
N TYR A 159 9.50 -5.45 6.70
CA TYR A 159 8.95 -4.23 6.14
C TYR A 159 8.33 -4.51 4.77
N ILE A 160 7.07 -4.07 4.59
CA ILE A 160 6.32 -4.20 3.35
C ILE A 160 6.00 -2.80 2.85
N ASP A 161 6.56 -2.47 1.68
CA ASP A 161 6.25 -1.23 0.97
C ASP A 161 4.73 -1.02 0.81
N PRO A 162 4.27 0.24 0.71
CA PRO A 162 2.90 0.51 0.27
C PRO A 162 2.63 -0.16 -1.07
N ASP A 163 1.36 -0.52 -1.32
CA ASP A 163 1.03 -1.03 -2.64
C ASP A 163 1.19 0.11 -3.67
N PRO A 164 1.71 -0.17 -4.88
CA PRO A 164 1.89 0.87 -5.87
C PRO A 164 0.53 1.46 -6.25
N ALA A 165 0.50 2.78 -6.43
CA ALA A 165 -0.71 3.46 -6.86
C ALA A 165 -1.17 2.95 -8.24
N SER A 166 -2.49 2.91 -8.45
CA SER A 166 -3.08 2.61 -9.75
C SER A 166 -3.49 3.89 -10.49
N PHE A 167 -3.22 3.94 -11.80
CA PHE A 167 -3.58 5.09 -12.63
C PHE A 167 -4.74 4.75 -13.55
N LYS A 168 -5.86 5.47 -13.41
CA LYS A 168 -7.03 5.37 -14.29
C LYS A 168 -7.12 6.64 -15.12
N LYS A 169 -7.23 6.51 -16.43
CA LYS A 169 -7.32 7.67 -17.34
C LYS A 169 -8.48 7.56 -18.31
N THR A 170 -9.17 8.68 -18.52
CA THR A 170 -10.15 8.85 -19.60
C THR A 170 -9.71 10.01 -20.48
N ILE A 171 -9.19 9.67 -21.67
CA ILE A 171 -8.73 10.63 -22.69
C ILE A 171 -9.53 10.42 -23.98
N PRO A 172 -10.74 10.99 -24.09
CA PRO A 172 -11.53 10.86 -25.30
C PRO A 172 -10.94 11.71 -26.43
N ALA A 173 -11.37 11.45 -27.66
CA ALA A 173 -11.08 12.34 -28.79
C ALA A 173 -11.61 13.76 -28.50
N PRO A 174 -10.94 14.81 -29.01
CA PRO A 174 -11.38 16.18 -28.76
C PRO A 174 -12.74 16.46 -29.37
N LYS A 175 -13.61 17.13 -28.61
CA LYS A 175 -14.86 17.68 -29.16
C LYS A 175 -14.53 18.89 -30.02
N SER A 176 -15.03 18.89 -31.25
CA SER A 176 -14.93 20.06 -32.12
C SER A 176 -15.93 21.13 -31.67
N SER A 177 -15.47 22.37 -31.62
CA SER A 177 -16.31 23.57 -31.52
C SER A 177 -15.79 24.61 -32.51
N THR A 178 -16.60 25.63 -32.80
CA THR A 178 -16.21 26.64 -33.78
C THR A 178 -16.43 28.06 -33.28
N TYR A 179 -15.62 28.99 -33.77
CA TYR A 179 -15.93 30.42 -33.73
C TYR A 179 -16.16 30.94 -35.16
N THR A 180 -16.97 31.98 -35.29
CA THR A 180 -17.33 32.53 -36.61
C THR A 180 -16.30 33.54 -37.09
N VAL A 181 -15.92 33.44 -38.37
CA VAL A 181 -15.11 34.43 -39.09
C VAL A 181 -15.96 35.02 -40.22
N ALA A 182 -16.12 36.34 -40.22
CA ALA A 182 -16.88 37.05 -41.24
C ALA A 182 -15.95 37.57 -42.34
N GLY A 183 -16.45 37.63 -43.57
CA GLY A 183 -15.71 38.13 -44.72
C GLY A 183 -16.34 37.62 -46.01
N LYS A 184 -16.66 38.51 -46.95
CA LYS A 184 -17.25 38.12 -48.24
C LYS A 184 -16.22 37.54 -49.21
N THR A 185 -14.94 37.86 -49.00
CA THR A 185 -13.80 37.46 -49.82
C THR A 185 -12.79 36.72 -48.95
N ILE A 186 -11.87 35.96 -49.56
CA ILE A 186 -10.89 35.19 -48.81
C ILE A 186 -9.85 36.09 -48.14
N GLU A 187 -9.52 37.24 -48.75
CA GLU A 187 -8.66 38.25 -48.14
C GLU A 187 -9.31 38.84 -46.88
N ALA A 188 -10.62 39.12 -46.91
CA ALA A 188 -11.34 39.61 -45.74
C ALA A 188 -11.33 38.59 -44.59
N VAL A 189 -11.44 37.30 -44.92
CA VAL A 189 -11.35 36.20 -43.94
C VAL A 189 -9.94 36.09 -43.38
N PHE A 190 -8.91 36.15 -44.23
CA PHE A 190 -7.51 36.15 -43.81
C PHE A 190 -7.21 37.31 -42.85
N ASN A 191 -7.59 38.53 -43.23
CA ASN A 191 -7.42 39.72 -42.39
C ASN A 191 -8.19 39.64 -41.06
N ALA A 192 -9.32 38.94 -41.02
CA ALA A 192 -10.06 38.69 -39.78
C ALA A 192 -9.36 37.65 -38.89
N LEU A 193 -8.77 36.60 -39.48
CA LEU A 193 -7.98 35.59 -38.76
C LEU A 193 -6.69 36.18 -38.18
N GLN A 194 -5.99 37.03 -38.93
CA GLN A 194 -4.75 37.70 -38.48
C GLN A 194 -4.94 38.57 -37.23
N LYS A 195 -6.16 39.02 -36.94
CA LYS A 195 -6.49 39.80 -35.74
C LYS A 195 -6.66 38.93 -34.49
N ARG A 196 -6.60 37.60 -34.60
CA ARG A 196 -6.78 36.68 -33.48
C ARG A 196 -5.43 36.13 -33.03
N ALA A 197 -5.32 35.87 -31.73
CA ALA A 197 -4.14 35.22 -31.14
C ALA A 197 -3.96 33.77 -31.62
N PHE A 198 -4.98 33.17 -32.23
CA PHE A 198 -4.94 31.79 -32.72
C PHE A 198 -5.95 31.59 -33.86
N TRP A 199 -5.61 30.72 -34.80
CA TRP A 199 -6.53 30.29 -35.86
C TRP A 199 -7.30 29.04 -35.42
N GLY A 200 -6.62 28.06 -34.83
CA GLY A 200 -7.19 26.90 -34.13
C GLY A 200 -6.75 26.89 -32.68
N ARG A 201 -7.43 26.13 -31.82
CA ARG A 201 -6.98 25.97 -30.43
C ARG A 201 -7.38 24.64 -29.82
N TYR A 202 -6.39 23.87 -29.40
CA TYR A 202 -6.56 22.72 -28.51
C TYR A 202 -6.63 23.13 -27.02
N ARG A 203 -7.48 22.44 -26.26
CA ARG A 203 -7.53 22.49 -24.78
C ARG A 203 -7.79 21.09 -24.23
N SER A 204 -7.02 20.64 -23.24
CA SER A 204 -7.19 19.31 -22.63
C SER A 204 -8.30 19.23 -21.56
N ASN A 205 -8.48 20.32 -20.80
CA ASN A 205 -9.41 20.41 -19.66
C ASN A 205 -9.27 19.25 -18.66
N ALA A 206 -8.02 18.94 -18.28
CA ALA A 206 -7.69 17.86 -17.36
C ALA A 206 -8.10 18.16 -15.92
N LYS A 207 -8.59 17.13 -15.21
CA LYS A 207 -8.91 17.14 -13.77
C LYS A 207 -8.58 15.78 -13.19
N TYR A 208 -8.28 15.71 -11.90
CA TYR A 208 -8.04 14.45 -11.22
C TYR A 208 -8.92 14.26 -9.98
N LYS A 209 -9.00 13.00 -9.53
CA LYS A 209 -9.47 12.57 -8.22
C LYS A 209 -8.52 11.48 -7.71
N ALA A 210 -8.37 11.35 -6.40
CA ALA A 210 -7.62 10.26 -5.80
C ALA A 210 -8.40 9.57 -4.67
N THR A 211 -8.12 8.29 -4.47
CA THR A 211 -8.41 7.55 -3.23
C THR A 211 -7.09 7.16 -2.57
N PHE A 212 -7.14 6.85 -1.27
CA PHE A 212 -5.95 6.62 -0.46
C PHE A 212 -6.02 5.28 0.25
N GLN A 213 -4.85 4.69 0.46
CA GLN A 213 -4.62 3.54 1.32
C GLN A 213 -4.80 3.95 2.78
N LEU A 214 -4.89 2.96 3.67
CA LEU A 214 -5.10 3.20 5.10
C LEU A 214 -3.98 4.03 5.75
N ASP A 215 -2.77 3.97 5.19
CA ASP A 215 -1.59 4.71 5.64
C ASP A 215 -1.43 6.09 4.96
N GLY A 216 -2.40 6.50 4.14
CA GLY A 216 -2.41 7.81 3.48
C GLY A 216 -1.69 7.87 2.14
N HIS A 217 -1.07 6.79 1.66
CA HIS A 217 -0.53 6.75 0.30
C HIS A 217 -1.64 6.73 -0.74
N VAL A 218 -1.39 7.27 -1.93
CA VAL A 218 -2.34 7.18 -3.06
C VAL A 218 -2.60 5.70 -3.41
N ASP A 219 -3.87 5.35 -3.53
CA ASP A 219 -4.33 4.02 -3.96
C ASP A 219 -4.77 4.06 -5.43
N VAL A 220 -5.72 4.93 -5.76
CA VAL A 220 -6.21 5.10 -7.13
C VAL A 220 -6.16 6.57 -7.51
N PHE A 221 -5.39 6.91 -8.52
CA PHE A 221 -5.43 8.22 -9.17
C PHE A 221 -6.26 8.14 -10.45
N THR A 222 -7.29 8.97 -10.55
CA THR A 222 -8.19 9.02 -11.71
C THR A 222 -8.08 10.35 -12.43
N LEU A 223 -7.45 10.34 -13.62
CA LEU A 223 -7.42 11.46 -14.53
C LEU A 223 -8.63 11.45 -15.47
N THR A 224 -9.42 12.52 -15.43
CA THR A 224 -10.53 12.76 -16.36
C THR A 224 -10.24 14.01 -17.19
N THR A 225 -10.40 13.88 -18.51
CA THR A 225 -10.14 14.99 -19.44
C THR A 225 -11.37 15.25 -20.29
N LYS A 226 -11.52 16.49 -20.77
CA LYS A 226 -12.60 16.88 -21.70
C LYS A 226 -12.00 17.69 -22.85
N PRO A 227 -11.22 17.06 -23.74
CA PRO A 227 -10.46 17.80 -24.71
C PRO A 227 -11.38 18.47 -25.73
N THR A 228 -11.00 19.66 -26.19
CA THR A 228 -11.73 20.43 -27.19
C THR A 228 -10.77 21.01 -28.21
N ILE A 229 -11.17 21.02 -29.47
CA ILE A 229 -10.52 21.78 -30.54
C ILE A 229 -11.49 22.86 -31.00
N ILE A 230 -11.04 24.11 -30.98
CA ILE A 230 -11.82 25.28 -31.42
C ILE A 230 -11.32 25.68 -32.81
N MET A 231 -12.14 25.50 -33.84
CA MET A 231 -11.79 25.78 -35.24
C MET A 231 -12.47 27.06 -35.76
N PRO A 232 -11.92 27.72 -36.77
CA PRO A 232 -12.61 28.82 -37.43
C PRO A 232 -13.72 28.27 -38.34
N LYS A 233 -14.83 29.01 -38.41
CA LYS A 233 -15.95 28.76 -39.32
C LYS A 233 -16.20 30.00 -40.17
N TRP A 234 -15.96 29.90 -41.46
CA TRP A 234 -16.21 31.00 -42.38
C TRP A 234 -17.72 31.19 -42.60
N LYS A 235 -18.26 32.32 -42.17
CA LYS A 235 -19.68 32.67 -42.21
C LYS A 235 -20.25 32.67 -43.63
N ASP A 236 -19.51 33.23 -44.58
CA ASP A 236 -19.93 33.42 -45.96
C ASP A 236 -19.35 32.35 -46.90
N TYR A 237 -18.86 31.22 -46.36
CA TYR A 237 -18.26 30.12 -47.13
C TYR A 237 -19.11 29.71 -48.34
N SER A 238 -20.45 29.61 -48.19
CA SER A 238 -21.34 29.21 -49.29
C SER A 238 -21.28 30.16 -50.49
N LYS A 239 -20.97 31.44 -50.27
CA LYS A 239 -20.86 32.48 -51.30
C LYS A 239 -19.49 32.53 -51.97
N GLY A 240 -18.48 31.84 -51.41
CA GLY A 240 -17.15 31.79 -51.99
C GLY A 240 -17.12 31.09 -53.35
N ASN A 241 -16.23 31.55 -54.24
CA ASN A 241 -15.93 30.87 -55.50
C ASN A 241 -15.16 29.55 -55.26
N LYS A 242 -14.93 28.75 -56.31
CA LYS A 242 -14.27 27.44 -56.19
C LYS A 242 -12.84 27.55 -55.63
N GLY A 243 -12.08 28.58 -56.03
CA GLY A 243 -10.72 28.83 -55.54
C GLY A 243 -10.71 29.18 -54.06
N GLN A 244 -11.56 30.13 -53.64
CA GLN A 244 -11.69 30.57 -52.25
C GLN A 244 -12.10 29.43 -51.31
N LYS A 245 -13.05 28.59 -51.72
CA LYS A 245 -13.44 27.39 -50.95
C LYS A 245 -12.28 26.39 -50.85
N GLY A 246 -11.57 26.16 -51.96
CA GLY A 246 -10.44 25.24 -52.00
C GLY A 246 -9.29 25.63 -51.06
N THR A 247 -8.89 26.90 -51.07
CA THR A 247 -7.85 27.41 -50.15
C THR A 247 -8.30 27.34 -48.69
N TRP A 248 -9.57 27.71 -48.40
CA TRP A 248 -10.13 27.57 -47.06
C TRP A 248 -10.14 26.12 -46.58
N ASP A 249 -10.61 25.18 -47.40
CA ASP A 249 -10.72 23.77 -47.03
C ASP A 249 -9.33 23.14 -46.83
N SER A 250 -8.35 23.52 -47.66
CA SER A 250 -6.95 23.11 -47.50
C SER A 250 -6.38 23.59 -46.18
N MET A 251 -6.49 24.90 -45.90
CA MET A 251 -6.07 25.52 -44.65
C MET A 251 -6.72 24.84 -43.45
N TRP A 252 -8.05 24.70 -43.47
CA TRP A 252 -8.82 24.15 -42.37
C TRP A 252 -8.42 22.72 -42.06
N LYS A 253 -8.21 21.89 -43.09
CA LYS A 253 -7.75 20.50 -42.94
C LYS A 253 -6.37 20.45 -42.28
N LYS A 254 -5.44 21.29 -42.74
CA LYS A 254 -4.08 21.37 -42.19
C LYS A 254 -4.09 21.86 -40.74
N LEU A 255 -4.87 22.90 -40.46
CA LEU A 255 -5.05 23.43 -39.11
C LEU A 255 -5.67 22.38 -38.19
N ASN A 256 -6.69 21.65 -38.64
CA ASN A 256 -7.29 20.58 -37.83
C ASN A 256 -6.26 19.48 -37.51
N THR A 257 -5.40 19.12 -38.46
CA THR A 257 -4.29 18.19 -38.21
C THR A 257 -3.33 18.74 -37.16
N HIS A 258 -2.93 20.02 -37.30
CA HIS A 258 -2.07 20.71 -36.33
C HIS A 258 -2.66 20.69 -34.91
N GLU A 259 -3.94 21.04 -34.76
CA GLU A 259 -4.64 20.98 -33.46
C GLU A 259 -4.76 19.57 -32.88
N ASN A 260 -4.83 18.54 -33.73
CA ASN A 260 -4.82 17.14 -33.28
C ASN A 260 -3.42 16.68 -32.83
N ASN A 261 -2.34 17.28 -33.34
CA ASN A 261 -0.99 16.98 -32.85
C ASN A 261 -0.79 17.47 -31.41
N HIS A 262 -1.37 18.61 -31.03
CA HIS A 262 -1.42 19.05 -29.62
C HIS A 262 -2.11 18.03 -28.71
N HIS A 263 -3.20 17.40 -29.18
CA HIS A 263 -3.85 16.30 -28.47
C HIS A 263 -2.93 15.07 -28.34
N GLY A 264 -2.13 14.78 -29.38
CA GLY A 264 -1.10 13.77 -29.35
C GLY A 264 -0.04 14.04 -28.27
N ILE A 265 0.50 15.26 -28.22
CA ILE A 265 1.46 15.69 -27.20
C ILE A 265 0.86 15.52 -25.79
N PHE A 266 -0.39 15.94 -25.60
CA PHE A 266 -1.07 15.78 -24.32
C PHE A 266 -1.17 14.31 -23.88
N LYS A 267 -1.38 13.36 -24.81
CA LYS A 267 -1.39 11.93 -24.47
C LYS A 267 -0.03 11.45 -23.99
N THR A 268 1.06 11.95 -24.57
CA THR A 268 2.43 11.68 -24.11
C THR A 268 2.62 12.19 -22.69
N CYS A 269 2.26 13.45 -22.42
CA CYS A 269 2.36 14.03 -21.08
C CYS A 269 1.59 13.22 -20.02
N VAL A 270 0.41 12.67 -20.37
CA VAL A 270 -0.36 11.82 -19.46
C VAL A 270 0.30 10.45 -19.23
N ALA A 271 0.99 9.89 -20.23
CA ALA A 271 1.75 8.66 -20.07
C ALA A 271 2.97 8.85 -19.16
N ASP A 272 3.62 10.02 -19.25
CA ASP A 272 4.72 10.39 -18.36
C ASP A 272 4.21 10.54 -16.92
N LEU A 273 3.09 11.26 -16.72
CA LEU A 273 2.43 11.37 -15.41
C LEU A 273 2.05 10.01 -14.81
N GLU A 274 1.54 9.09 -15.62
CA GLU A 274 1.24 7.72 -15.18
C GLU A 274 2.50 7.00 -14.70
N THR A 275 3.61 7.17 -15.42
CA THR A 275 4.90 6.58 -15.04
C THR A 275 5.39 7.18 -13.72
N SER A 276 5.40 8.51 -13.59
CA SER A 276 5.81 9.19 -12.35
C SER A 276 4.95 8.75 -11.16
N LEU A 277 3.63 8.68 -11.35
CA LEU A 277 2.70 8.35 -10.27
C LEU A 277 2.81 6.89 -9.80
N THR A 278 2.98 5.95 -10.73
CA THR A 278 3.04 4.52 -10.41
C THR A 278 4.41 4.08 -9.87
N SER A 279 5.43 4.94 -9.98
CA SER A 279 6.80 4.68 -9.51
C SER A 279 7.20 5.51 -8.28
N THR A 280 6.31 6.38 -7.80
CA THR A 280 6.59 7.29 -6.67
C THR A 280 5.59 7.05 -5.55
N ASP A 281 6.09 6.95 -4.32
CA ASP A 281 5.24 6.94 -3.13
C ASP A 281 4.75 8.36 -2.84
N ILE A 282 3.44 8.57 -3.01
CA ILE A 282 2.80 9.88 -2.84
C ILE A 282 1.82 9.81 -1.68
N LEU A 283 2.01 10.68 -0.68
CA LEU A 283 1.08 10.86 0.43
C LEU A 283 -0.04 11.83 0.07
N GLU A 284 -1.20 11.68 0.73
CA GLU A 284 -2.35 12.57 0.57
C GLU A 284 -1.99 14.06 0.71
N GLY A 285 -1.13 14.40 1.67
CA GLY A 285 -0.68 15.77 1.90
C GLY A 285 0.15 16.37 0.75
N ASP A 286 0.82 15.53 -0.04
CA ASP A 286 1.74 15.95 -1.10
C ASP A 286 1.10 15.91 -2.50
N LEU A 287 -0.07 15.28 -2.64
CA LEU A 287 -0.72 15.04 -3.93
C LEU A 287 -0.95 16.32 -4.75
N ALA A 288 -1.34 17.43 -4.10
CA ALA A 288 -1.58 18.69 -4.79
C ALA A 288 -0.29 19.31 -5.35
N LYS A 289 0.81 19.17 -4.61
CA LYS A 289 2.14 19.60 -5.05
C LYS A 289 2.64 18.72 -6.19
N PHE A 290 2.56 17.39 -6.03
CA PHE A 290 2.88 16.43 -7.07
C PHE A 290 2.15 16.75 -8.38
N TRP A 291 0.83 16.95 -8.34
CA TRP A 291 0.07 17.33 -9.53
C TRP A 291 0.58 18.62 -10.17
N THR A 292 0.86 19.65 -9.37
CA THR A 292 1.36 20.93 -9.90
C THR A 292 2.71 20.75 -10.57
N ASP A 293 3.63 20.02 -9.94
CA ASP A 293 4.98 19.80 -10.44
C ASP A 293 5.00 18.97 -11.72
N GLU A 294 4.21 17.90 -11.79
CA GLU A 294 4.15 16.99 -12.94
C GLU A 294 3.40 17.58 -14.14
N THR A 295 2.57 18.62 -13.93
CA THR A 295 1.75 19.22 -14.99
C THR A 295 2.18 20.63 -15.41
N LYS A 296 3.14 21.24 -14.71
CA LYS A 296 3.60 22.61 -14.99
C LYS A 296 4.11 22.80 -16.42
N ASP A 297 4.84 21.82 -16.95
CA ASP A 297 5.51 21.92 -18.26
C ASP A 297 4.61 21.44 -19.41
N TRP A 298 3.37 21.01 -19.13
CA TRP A 298 2.47 20.52 -20.16
C TRP A 298 2.15 21.59 -21.20
N GLN A 299 2.02 22.86 -20.80
CA GLN A 299 1.80 23.96 -21.75
C GLN A 299 3.07 24.28 -22.54
N ASP A 300 4.23 24.25 -21.91
CA ASP A 300 5.52 24.53 -22.56
C ASP A 300 5.83 23.52 -23.68
N GLN A 301 5.43 22.26 -23.53
CA GLN A 301 5.54 21.26 -24.61
C GLN A 301 4.65 21.60 -25.81
N GLN A 302 3.44 22.14 -25.57
CA GLN A 302 2.55 22.60 -26.64
C GLN A 302 3.15 23.83 -27.35
N ASP A 303 3.67 24.79 -26.58
CA ASP A 303 4.26 26.03 -27.09
C ASP A 303 5.57 25.77 -27.85
N THR A 304 6.33 24.75 -27.44
CA THR A 304 7.52 24.27 -28.17
C THR A 304 7.14 23.70 -29.53
N TYR A 305 6.05 22.93 -29.60
CA TYR A 305 5.53 22.40 -30.87
C TYR A 305 5.04 23.52 -31.79
N ASP A 306 4.34 24.52 -31.23
CA ASP A 306 3.95 25.73 -31.95
C ASP A 306 5.16 26.48 -32.51
N THR A 307 6.16 26.74 -31.68
CA THR A 307 7.40 27.41 -32.10
C THR A 307 8.10 26.64 -33.23
N LYS A 308 8.19 25.32 -33.09
CA LYS A 308 8.82 24.44 -34.08
C LYS A 308 8.07 24.45 -35.41
N SER A 309 6.74 24.33 -35.37
CA SER A 309 5.87 24.30 -36.55
C SER A 309 5.58 25.68 -37.14
N GLY A 310 5.97 26.77 -36.44
CA GLY A 310 5.58 28.13 -36.78
C GLY A 310 4.08 28.34 -36.67
N HIS A 311 3.47 27.85 -35.57
CA HIS A 311 2.02 27.80 -35.36
C HIS A 311 1.29 27.14 -36.54
N GLY A 312 1.83 26.01 -37.03
CA GLY A 312 1.31 25.26 -38.16
C GLY A 312 1.72 25.75 -39.56
N VAL A 313 2.32 26.93 -39.71
CA VAL A 313 2.72 27.47 -41.02
C VAL A 313 3.66 26.51 -41.77
N LYS A 314 4.66 25.93 -41.07
CA LYS A 314 5.61 24.98 -41.68
C LYS A 314 4.98 23.62 -42.01
N GLU A 315 3.75 23.37 -41.54
CA GLU A 315 2.97 22.16 -41.85
C GLU A 315 1.99 22.40 -43.02
N GLY A 316 1.99 23.62 -43.56
CA GLY A 316 1.12 24.06 -44.66
C GLY A 316 -0.19 24.67 -44.18
N VAL A 317 -0.27 25.15 -42.92
CA VAL A 317 -1.39 26.00 -42.49
C VAL A 317 -1.20 27.38 -43.11
N GLU A 318 -1.75 27.54 -44.30
CA GLU A 318 -1.73 28.80 -45.05
C GLU A 318 -3.10 29.05 -45.66
N LEU A 319 -3.47 30.33 -45.75
CA LEU A 319 -4.67 30.75 -46.44
C LEU A 319 -4.26 31.67 -47.58
N ASP A 320 -4.26 31.13 -48.80
CA ASP A 320 -3.92 31.90 -49.99
C ASP A 320 -5.04 32.89 -50.31
N ALA A 321 -4.74 34.18 -50.11
CA ALA A 321 -5.67 35.28 -50.35
C ALA A 321 -5.74 35.71 -51.82
N SER A 322 -4.90 35.18 -52.71
CA SER A 322 -4.83 35.57 -54.13
C SER A 322 -5.99 35.07 -54.98
N PHE A 323 -6.86 34.21 -54.43
CA PHE A 323 -8.08 33.71 -55.08
C PHE A 323 -9.29 34.66 -54.98
N ASP A 324 -9.06 35.90 -54.55
CA ASP A 324 -10.08 36.95 -54.65
C ASP A 324 -10.32 37.36 -56.12
N PRO A 325 -11.58 37.65 -56.49
CA PRO A 325 -11.97 37.97 -57.86
C PRO A 325 -11.43 39.31 -58.36
#